data_AF-A0A0S2LUS5-F1
#
_entry.id   AF-A0A0S2LUS5-F1
#
_cell.length_a   1.000
_cell.length_b   1.000
_cell.length_c   1.000
_cell.angle_alpha   90.00
_cell.angle_beta   90.00
_cell.angle_gamma   90.00
#
_symmetry.space_group_name_H-M   'P 1'
#
loop_
_entity.id
_entity.type
_entity.pdbx_description
1 polymer ?
#
loop_
_entity_poly.entity_id
_entity_poly.type
_entity_poly.pdbx_seq_one_letter_code
_entity_poly.pdbx_strand_id
1 'polypeptide(L)' 'MDVLRSAGRGLMAVNKYLKGVLGEDSYDKYLEHHQATACATAPMTVKEFWRDKTDRQDANPEGRCC' A
#
# COMPACT_ATOMS: atom_id res chain seq x y z
N MET A 1 24.67 22.78 -12.18
CA MET A 1 23.98 21.47 -12.34
C MET A 1 22.83 21.30 -11.32
N ASP A 2 22.01 22.33 -11.07
CA ASP A 2 20.97 22.31 -10.01
C ASP A 2 19.59 21.85 -10.49
N VAL A 3 19.27 22.08 -11.77
CA VAL A 3 17.97 21.71 -12.38
C VAL A 3 17.75 20.20 -12.41
N LEU A 4 18.82 19.40 -12.58
CA LEU A 4 18.75 17.94 -12.55
C LEU A 4 18.44 17.39 -11.14
N ARG A 5 18.91 18.08 -10.08
CA ARG A 5 18.64 17.69 -8.69
C ARG A 5 17.23 18.08 -8.22
N SER A 6 16.65 19.16 -8.73
CA SER A 6 15.25 19.50 -8.46
C SER A 6 14.29 18.57 -9.22
N ALA A 7 14.62 18.22 -10.47
CA ALA A 7 13.86 17.25 -11.26
C ALA A 7 13.80 15.86 -10.60
N GLY A 8 14.92 15.39 -10.05
CA GLY A 8 14.98 14.11 -9.33
C GLY A 8 14.09 14.05 -8.09
N ARG A 9 13.97 15.15 -7.34
CA ARG A 9 13.09 15.24 -6.16
C ARG A 9 11.61 15.27 -6.54
N GLY A 10 11.26 16.01 -7.60
CA GLY A 10 9.89 16.05 -8.12
C GLY A 10 9.40 14.68 -8.62
N LEU A 11 10.24 13.97 -9.37
CA LEU A 11 9.92 12.62 -9.86
C LEU A 11 9.76 11.60 -8.73
N MET A 12 10.58 11.69 -7.67
CA MET A 12 10.45 10.82 -6.50
C MET A 12 9.14 11.09 -5.74
N ALA A 13 8.74 12.35 -5.61
CA ALA A 13 7.46 12.73 -4.99
C ALA A 13 6.26 12.24 -5.82
N VAL A 14 6.30 12.40 -7.15
CA VAL A 14 5.27 11.88 -8.06
C VAL A 14 5.22 10.35 -8.03
N ASN A 15 6.36 9.67 -8.02
CA ASN A 15 6.41 8.21 -7.88
C ASN A 15 5.84 7.75 -6.52
N LYS A 16 6.16 8.44 -5.42
CA LYS A 16 5.60 8.14 -4.10
C LYS A 16 4.08 8.39 -4.06
N TYR A 17 3.62 9.46 -4.72
CA TYR A 17 2.21 9.77 -4.86
C TYR A 17 1.47 8.74 -5.72
N LEU A 18 2.04 8.36 -6.87
CA LEU A 18 1.51 7.30 -7.73
C LEU A 18 1.49 5.95 -7.01
N LYS A 19 2.53 5.58 -6.25
CA LYS A 19 2.51 4.40 -5.37
C LYS A 19 1.40 4.47 -4.32
N GLY A 20 1.17 5.65 -3.75
CA GLY A 20 0.08 5.90 -2.80
C GLY A 20 -1.31 5.76 -3.42
N VAL A 21 -1.49 6.26 -4.65
CA VAL A 21 -2.76 6.26 -5.40
C VAL A 21 -3.05 4.91 -6.05
N LEU A 22 -2.03 4.23 -6.57
CA LEU A 22 -2.13 2.92 -7.25
C LEU A 22 -2.26 1.76 -6.25
N GLY A 23 -2.16 2.04 -4.95
CA GLY A 23 -2.36 1.05 -3.89
C GLY A 23 -1.13 0.23 -3.51
N GLU A 24 0.07 0.57 -4.02
CA GLU A 24 1.34 -0.02 -3.56
C GLU A 24 1.62 0.27 -2.08
N ASP A 25 1.06 1.36 -1.54
CA ASP A 25 1.19 1.78 -0.13
C ASP A 25 0.25 1.02 0.84
N SER A 26 -0.59 0.10 0.33
CA SER A 26 -1.55 -0.64 1.16
C SER A 26 -0.88 -1.40 2.31
N TYR A 27 0.33 -1.92 2.08
CA TYR A 27 1.08 -2.66 3.10
C TYR A 27 1.70 -1.73 4.16
N ASP A 28 2.15 -0.53 3.77
CA ASP A 28 2.72 0.45 4.70
C ASP A 28 1.65 0.93 5.68
N LYS A 29 0.46 1.27 5.17
CA LYS A 29 -0.73 1.58 5.99
C LYS A 29 -1.15 0.46 6.92
N TYR A 30 -1.03 -0.80 6.48
CA TYR A 30 -1.29 -1.95 7.34
C TYR A 30 -0.28 -2.02 8.50
N LEU A 31 1.01 -1.78 8.23
CA LEU A 31 2.04 -1.75 9.26
C LEU A 31 1.85 -0.58 10.23
N GLU A 32 1.53 0.62 9.74
CA GLU A 32 1.20 1.77 10.59
C GLU A 32 0.00 1.47 11.50
N HIS A 33 -1.07 0.89 10.95
CA HIS A 33 -2.23 0.49 11.71
C HIS A 33 -1.91 -0.60 12.74
N HIS A 34 -1.10 -1.59 12.35
CA HIS A 34 -0.67 -2.68 13.22
C HIS A 34 0.19 -2.17 14.39
N GLN A 35 1.09 -1.22 14.12
CA GLN A 35 1.90 -0.55 15.14
C GLN A 35 1.03 0.33 16.05
N ALA A 36 0.12 1.12 15.49
CA ALA A 36 -0.78 1.99 16.24
C ALA A 36 -1.74 1.21 17.15
N THR A 37 -2.17 0.03 16.72
CA THR A 37 -3.07 -0.85 17.50
C THR A 37 -2.30 -1.69 18.53
N ALA A 38 -0.95 -1.63 18.53
CA ALA A 38 -0.08 -2.43 19.39
C ALA A 38 -0.48 -3.91 19.43
N CYS A 39 -0.76 -4.48 18.25
CA CYS A 39 -1.22 -5.85 18.15
C CYS A 39 -0.13 -6.80 18.68
N ALA A 40 -0.50 -7.73 19.57
CA ALA A 40 0.44 -8.68 20.18
C ALA A 40 0.95 -9.75 19.20
N THR A 41 0.27 -9.94 18.07
CA THR A 41 0.67 -10.81 16.97
C THR A 41 1.71 -10.15 16.08
N ALA A 42 2.57 -10.94 15.45
CA ALA A 42 3.49 -10.42 14.45
C ALA A 42 2.71 -9.92 13.20
N PRO A 43 3.13 -8.81 12.57
CA PRO A 43 2.50 -8.35 11.34
C PRO A 43 2.68 -9.39 10.23
N MET A 44 1.67 -9.53 9.39
CA MET A 44 1.72 -10.41 8.22
C MET A 44 2.83 -9.96 7.26
N THR A 45 3.41 -10.93 6.55
CA THR A 45 4.34 -10.60 5.47
C THR A 45 3.60 -9.93 4.30
N VAL A 46 4.33 -9.19 3.46
CA VAL A 46 3.75 -8.53 2.28
C VAL A 46 2.99 -9.50 1.38
N LYS A 47 3.49 -10.73 1.21
CA LYS A 47 2.86 -11.77 0.39
C LYS A 47 1.54 -12.23 0.98
N GLU A 48 1.50 -12.47 2.30
CA GLU A 48 0.29 -12.87 3.01
C GLU A 48 -0.76 -11.77 2.98
N PHE A 49 -0.34 -10.51 3.17
CA PHE A 49 -1.24 -9.35 3.07
C PHE A 49 -1.92 -9.27 1.70
N TRP A 50 -1.17 -9.41 0.60
CA TRP A 50 -1.75 -9.38 -0.74
C TRP A 50 -2.65 -10.58 -1.01
N ARG A 51 -2.27 -11.78 -0.54
CA ARG A 51 -3.12 -12.97 -0.68
C ARG A 51 -4.45 -12.79 0.05
N ASP A 52 -4.40 -12.41 1.32
CA ASP A 52 -5.58 -12.17 2.17
C ASP A 52 -6.47 -11.04 1.61
N LYS A 53 -5.87 -9.96 1.08
CA LYS A 53 -6.60 -8.89 0.40
C LYS A 53 -7.34 -9.40 -0.84
N THR A 54 -6.68 -10.18 -1.69
CA THR A 54 -7.30 -10.79 -2.87
C THR A 54 -8.37 -11.82 -2.48
N ASP A 55 -8.11 -12.66 -1.49
CA ASP A 55 -9.06 -13.65 -0.98
C ASP A 55 -10.33 -12.98 -0.44
N ARG A 56 -10.21 -11.85 0.28
CA ARG A 56 -11.39 -11.08 0.72
C ARG A 56 -12.18 -10.49 -0.44
N GLN A 57 -11.50 -10.05 -1.51
CA GLN A 57 -12.16 -9.54 -2.71
C GLN A 57 -12.83 -10.64 -3.53
N ASP A 58 -12.26 -11.85 -3.53
CA ASP A 58 -12.83 -13.02 -4.18
C ASP A 58 -14.03 -13.57 -3.39
N ALA A 59 -13.90 -13.66 -2.06
CA ALA A 59 -14.94 -14.17 -1.16
C ALA A 59 -16.13 -13.20 -0.96
N ASN A 60 -15.89 -11.90 -1.07
CA ASN A 60 -16.95 -10.88 -1.06
C ASN A 60 -16.94 -10.13 -2.40
N PRO A 61 -17.51 -10.72 -3.46
CA PRO A 61 -17.58 -10.10 -4.78
C PRO A 61 -18.65 -8.99 -4.82
N GLU A 62 -18.99 -8.35 -3.69
CA GLU A 62 -20.00 -7.31 -3.56
C GLU A 62 -19.63 -6.09 -4.42
N GLY A 63 -20.18 -6.09 -5.64
CA GLY A 63 -19.75 -5.27 -6.77
C GLY A 63 -19.95 -5.97 -8.12
N ARG A 64 -20.10 -7.29 -8.15
CA ARG A 64 -20.70 -8.02 -9.28
C ARG A 64 -22.22 -7.91 -9.17
N CYS A 65 -22.72 -6.71 -9.39
CA CYS A 65 -24.12 -6.55 -9.74
C CYS A 65 -24.35 -7.30 -11.06
N CYS A 66 -25.30 -8.22 -11.01
CA CYS A 66 -26.40 -8.36 -11.96
C CYS A 66 -26.30 -7.49 -13.23
#